data_AF-A0A359LTP5-F1
#
_entry.id   AF-A0A359LTP5-F1
#
_cell.length_a   1.000
_cell.length_b   1.000
_cell.length_c   1.000
_cell.angle_alpha   90.00
_cell.angle_beta   90.00
_cell.angle_gamma   90.00
#
_symmetry.space_group_name_H-M   'P 1'
#
loop_
_entity.id
_entity.type
_entity.pdbx_description
1 polymer ?
#
loop_
_entity_poly.entity_id
_entity_poly.type
_entity_poly.pdbx_seq_one_letter_code
_entity_poly.pdbx_strand_id
1 'polypeptide(L)'
;MNDTRQHAHRLIDRMPENQLAGLVQFLETIVDPVAAALRNAPIDDEPETDAEKAAVAEAKTWLQQNGGKGIPHSEAMRRLGLE
;
A
#
# COMPACT_ATOMS: atom_id res chain seq x y z
N MET A 1 9.29 -23.48 -8.84
CA MET A 1 9.06 -22.01 -8.94
C MET A 1 10.35 -21.21 -8.98
N ASN A 2 11.39 -21.54 -8.20
CA ASN A 2 12.67 -20.81 -8.24
C ASN A 2 13.42 -20.93 -9.58
N ASP A 3 13.34 -22.08 -10.27
CA ASP A 3 14.05 -22.27 -11.56
C ASP A 3 13.56 -21.32 -12.66
N THR A 4 12.25 -21.06 -12.71
CA THR A 4 11.65 -20.12 -13.67
C THR A 4 12.11 -18.68 -13.38
N ARG A 5 12.14 -18.28 -12.10
CA ARG A 5 12.62 -16.96 -11.68
C ARG A 5 14.11 -16.78 -12.00
N GLN A 6 14.94 -17.77 -11.65
CA GLN A 6 16.37 -17.75 -11.94
C GLN A 6 16.65 -17.76 -13.45
N HIS A 7 15.85 -18.48 -14.24
CA HIS A 7 15.95 -18.44 -15.69
C HIS A 7 15.61 -17.05 -16.26
N ALA A 8 14.55 -16.42 -15.76
CA ALA A 8 14.18 -15.06 -16.17
C ALA A 8 15.29 -14.04 -15.85
N HIS A 9 15.89 -14.08 -14.65
CA HIS A 9 17.02 -13.21 -14.32
C HIS A 9 18.20 -13.38 -15.27
N ARG A 10 18.58 -14.62 -15.61
CA ARG A 10 19.67 -14.88 -16.57
C ARG A 10 19.39 -14.34 -17.98
N LEU A 11 18.13 -14.29 -18.40
CA LEU A 11 17.75 -13.70 -19.69
C LEU A 11 17.81 -12.17 -19.63
N ILE A 12 17.36 -11.58 -18.53
CA ILE A 12 17.41 -10.13 -18.28
C ILE A 12 18.86 -9.63 -18.27
N ASP A 13 19.77 -10.33 -17.56
CA ASP A 13 21.18 -9.94 -17.44
C ASP A 13 21.95 -9.91 -18.78
N ARG A 14 21.45 -10.59 -19.80
CA ARG A 14 22.06 -10.69 -21.14
C ARG A 14 21.41 -9.76 -22.17
N MET A 15 20.39 -9.03 -21.76
CA MET A 15 19.58 -8.21 -22.65
C MET A 15 20.27 -6.86 -22.94
N PRO A 16 20.28 -6.39 -24.20
CA PRO A 16 20.70 -5.02 -24.52
C PRO A 16 19.79 -3.98 -23.83
N GLU A 17 20.34 -2.83 -23.43
CA GLU A 17 19.59 -1.81 -22.65
C GLU A 17 18.29 -1.36 -23.32
N ASN A 18 18.27 -1.23 -24.65
CA ASN A 18 17.07 -0.82 -25.40
C ASN A 18 15.93 -1.86 -25.30
N GLN A 19 16.27 -3.15 -25.26
CA GLN A 19 15.30 -4.22 -25.08
C GLN A 19 14.85 -4.32 -23.61
N LEU A 20 15.77 -4.07 -22.67
CA LEU A 20 15.47 -4.05 -21.25
C LEU A 20 14.46 -2.96 -20.89
N ALA A 21 14.63 -1.76 -21.44
CA ALA A 21 13.69 -0.66 -21.25
C ALA A 21 12.26 -1.03 -21.72
N GLY A 22 12.15 -1.69 -22.89
CA GLY A 22 10.86 -2.18 -23.38
C GLY A 22 10.24 -3.27 -22.51
N LEU A 23 11.06 -4.18 -21.97
CA LEU A 23 10.61 -5.22 -21.04
C LEU A 23 10.10 -4.62 -19.72
N VAL A 24 10.78 -3.61 -19.17
CA VAL A 24 10.32 -2.93 -17.95
C VAL A 24 8.95 -2.30 -18.18
N GLN A 25 8.78 -1.55 -19.27
CA GLN A 25 7.49 -0.93 -19.61
C GLN A 25 6.37 -1.98 -19.73
N PHE A 26 6.66 -3.13 -20.31
CA PHE A 26 5.70 -4.22 -20.42
C PHE A 26 5.35 -4.84 -19.06
N LEU A 27 6.35 -5.10 -18.22
CA LEU A 27 6.13 -5.69 -16.89
C LEU A 27 5.31 -4.76 -16.00
N GLU A 28 5.49 -3.44 -16.09
CA GLU A 28 4.66 -2.45 -15.40
C GLU A 28 3.15 -2.53 -15.75
N THR A 29 2.80 -3.06 -16.93
CA THR A 29 1.38 -3.25 -17.31
C THR A 29 0.75 -4.52 -16.74
N ILE A 30 1.56 -5.50 -16.32
CA ILE A 30 1.09 -6.82 -15.88
C ILE A 30 1.23 -6.99 -14.37
N VAL A 31 2.28 -6.39 -13.79
CA VAL A 31 2.49 -6.39 -12.34
C VAL A 31 1.50 -5.41 -11.72
N ASP A 32 0.74 -5.88 -10.73
CA ASP A 32 -0.13 -5.02 -9.94
C ASP A 32 0.70 -3.90 -9.27
N PRO A 33 0.49 -2.62 -9.65
CA PRO A 33 1.28 -1.51 -9.14
C PRO A 33 1.08 -1.32 -7.63
N VAL A 34 -0.10 -1.64 -7.10
CA VAL A 34 -0.39 -1.52 -5.66
C VAL A 34 0.38 -2.60 -4.89
N ALA A 35 0.32 -3.85 -5.35
CA ALA A 35 1.08 -4.94 -4.74
C ALA A 35 2.60 -4.74 -4.83
N ALA A 36 3.09 -4.10 -5.90
CA ALA A 36 4.50 -3.73 -6.03
C ALA A 36 4.88 -2.60 -5.06
N ALA A 37 4.06 -1.54 -4.97
CA ALA A 37 4.27 -0.42 -4.06
C ALA A 37 4.30 -0.90 -2.60
N LEU A 38 3.32 -1.72 -2.19
CA LEU A 38 3.25 -2.26 -0.83
C LEU A 38 4.44 -3.14 -0.47
N ARG A 39 4.96 -3.93 -1.41
CA ARG A 39 6.13 -4.81 -1.17
C ARG A 39 7.42 -4.03 -0.99
N ASN A 40 7.55 -2.90 -1.68
CA ASN A 40 8.73 -2.06 -1.66
C ASN A 40 8.61 -0.91 -0.65
N ALA A 41 7.44 -0.74 -0.03
CA ALA A 41 7.23 0.28 0.99
C ALA A 41 8.18 0.01 2.18
N PRO A 42 8.89 1.04 2.68
CA PRO A 42 9.65 0.90 3.91
C PRO A 42 8.71 0.63 5.08
N ILE A 43 9.25 0.04 6.15
CA ILE A 43 8.53 -0.06 7.42
C ILE A 43 8.34 1.36 7.96
N ASP A 44 7.14 1.64 8.47
CA ASP A 44 6.85 2.87 9.18
C ASP A 44 7.46 2.80 10.58
N ASP A 45 8.73 3.22 10.68
CA ASP A 45 9.51 3.30 11.91
C ASP A 45 9.51 4.72 12.50
N GLU A 46 8.68 5.61 11.98
CA GLU A 46 8.58 6.99 12.46
C GLU A 46 7.89 7.04 13.84
N PRO A 47 8.37 7.86 14.80
CA PRO A 47 7.70 8.01 16.06
C PRO A 47 6.37 8.74 15.88
N GLU A 48 5.30 8.19 16.46
CA GLU A 48 4.00 8.85 16.48
C GLU A 48 4.11 10.28 17.04
N THR A 49 3.60 11.24 16.27
CA THR A 49 3.58 12.65 16.64
C THR A 49 2.56 12.91 17.76
N ASP A 50 2.71 14.03 18.46
CA ASP A 50 1.76 14.39 19.52
C ASP A 50 0.34 14.67 18.98
N ALA A 51 0.24 15.16 17.75
CA ALA A 51 -1.04 15.37 17.08
C ALA A 51 -1.74 14.02 16.79
N GLU A 52 -1.00 13.02 16.31
CA GLU A 52 -1.53 11.68 16.07
C GLU A 52 -1.96 11.01 17.38
N LYS A 53 -1.13 11.08 18.42
CA LYS A 53 -1.49 10.58 19.77
C LYS A 53 -2.79 11.20 20.27
N ALA A 54 -2.94 12.52 20.11
CA ALA A 54 -4.15 13.23 20.52
C ALA A 54 -5.37 12.78 19.71
N ALA A 55 -5.25 12.63 18.39
CA ALA A 55 -6.33 12.15 17.52
C ALA A 55 -6.74 10.70 17.86
N VAL A 56 -5.78 9.82 18.13
CA VAL A 56 -6.03 8.45 18.57
C VAL A 56 -6.72 8.42 19.93
N ALA A 57 -6.28 9.27 20.87
CA ALA A 57 -6.91 9.39 22.18
C ALA A 57 -8.36 9.86 22.07
N GLU A 58 -8.62 10.90 21.26
CA GLU A 58 -9.96 11.41 20.98
C GLU A 58 -10.86 10.31 20.39
N ALA A 59 -10.39 9.59 19.37
CA ALA A 59 -11.13 8.51 18.74
C ALA A 59 -11.47 7.39 19.75
N LYS A 60 -10.52 7.01 20.61
CA LYS A 60 -10.74 6.02 21.68
C LYS A 60 -11.77 6.50 22.68
N THR A 61 -11.69 7.75 23.14
CA THR A 61 -12.67 8.35 24.06
C THR A 61 -14.06 8.39 23.45
N TRP A 62 -14.17 8.81 22.19
CA TRP A 62 -15.43 8.82 21.46
C TRP A 62 -16.03 7.41 21.38
N LEU A 63 -15.24 6.38 21.02
CA LEU A 63 -15.74 5.01 20.98
C LEU A 63 -16.26 4.54 22.34
N GLN A 64 -15.53 4.82 23.42
CA GLN A 64 -15.96 4.45 24.78
C GLN A 64 -17.29 5.12 25.16
N GLN A 65 -17.45 6.39 24.83
CA GLN A 65 -18.70 7.15 25.07
C GLN A 65 -19.87 6.63 24.22
N ASN A 66 -19.59 6.04 23.06
CA ASN A 66 -20.59 5.51 22.12
C ASN A 66 -20.76 3.98 22.23
N GLY A 67 -20.49 3.40 23.40
CA GLY A 67 -20.72 1.98 23.67
C GLY A 67 -19.81 1.04 22.91
N GLY A 68 -18.62 1.49 22.53
CA GLY A 68 -17.62 0.74 21.77
C GLY A 68 -17.99 0.51 20.31
N LYS A 69 -19.03 1.16 19.79
CA LYS A 69 -19.48 1.00 18.40
C LYS A 69 -19.07 2.20 17.57
N GLY A 70 -18.51 1.92 16.39
CA GLY A 70 -18.26 2.94 15.37
C GLY A 70 -19.54 3.52 14.79
N ILE A 71 -19.40 4.49 13.90
CA ILE A 71 -20.51 5.02 13.10
C ILE A 71 -20.95 4.00 12.02
N PRO A 72 -22.22 4.02 11.59
CA PRO A 72 -22.67 3.23 10.44
C PRO A 72 -21.88 3.55 9.16
N HIS A 73 -21.76 2.59 8.25
CA HIS A 73 -21.04 2.78 6.99
C HIS A 73 -21.59 3.95 6.15
N SER A 74 -22.91 4.09 6.05
CA SER A 74 -23.54 5.23 5.35
C SER A 74 -23.14 6.58 5.97
N GLU A 75 -23.20 6.70 7.30
CA GLU A 75 -22.75 7.89 8.00
C GLU A 75 -21.28 8.22 7.68
N ALA A 76 -20.40 7.21 7.60
CA ALA A 76 -19.01 7.40 7.24
C ALA A 76 -18.86 7.91 5.80
N MET A 77 -19.58 7.31 4.84
CA MET A 77 -19.56 7.74 3.44
C MET A 77 -20.05 9.18 3.29
N ARG A 78 -21.11 9.56 4.01
CA ARG A 78 -21.63 10.94 4.00
C ARG A 78 -20.59 11.95 4.46
N ARG A 79 -19.86 11.63 5.54
CA ARG A 79 -18.79 12.49 6.09
C ARG A 79 -17.60 12.61 5.15
N LEU A 80 -17.34 11.58 4.35
CA LEU A 80 -16.28 11.55 3.35
C LEU A 80 -16.69 12.17 2.00
N GLY A 81 -17.96 12.51 1.81
CA GLY A 81 -18.47 13.04 0.54
C GLY A 81 -18.49 12.00 -0.59
N LEU A 82 -18.65 10.72 -0.24
CA LEU A 82 -18.64 9.58 -1.17
C LEU A 82 -20.04 8.98 -1.40
N GLU A 83 -21.09 9.65 -0.94
CA GLU A 83 -22.51 9.32 -1.18
C GLU A 83 -23.13 10.14 -2.30
#